data_AF-A0A346PDV6-F1
#
_entry.id   AF-A0A346PDV6-F1
#
_cell.length_a   1.000
_cell.length_b   1.000
_cell.length_c   1.000
_cell.angle_alpha   90.00
_cell.angle_beta   90.00
_cell.angle_gamma   90.00
#
_symmetry.space_group_name_H-M   'P 1'
#
loop_
_entity.id
_entity.type
_entity.pdbx_description
1 polymer ?
#
loop_
_entity_poly.entity_id
_entity_poly.type
_entity_poly.pdbx_seq_one_letter_code
_entity_poly.pdbx_strand_id
1 'polypeptide(L)'
;MNPDGDGASYARAQLKEAKRRLESVHDRTSNVEKEEIVGAIDQRTDDLVVGNQIKEIPEEYRNYVVLGKRETRSVDIEGHIQNIIIDCQMTIELSVKSMFKAVGQDFDYSHAIGFGSHNTQGFNNRIPNEFPRREEIVRAIFLTQLWEKFYELAKYGAPELNAEPSVIFDIDDGERAMNDATFCVELAEDFIEYVDD
;
A
#
# COMPACT_ATOMS: atom_id res chain seq x y z
N MET A 1 27.18 -21.41 -20.11
CA MET A 1 27.00 -20.93 -18.72
C MET A 1 25.53 -21.09 -18.41
N ASN A 2 25.17 -21.90 -17.41
CA ASN A 2 23.77 -21.98 -16.95
C ASN A 2 23.38 -20.62 -16.33
N PRO A 3 22.26 -20.00 -16.74
CA PRO A 3 21.77 -18.74 -16.16
C PRO A 3 21.09 -18.92 -14.79
N ASP A 4 20.94 -20.15 -14.31
CA ASP A 4 19.90 -20.53 -13.33
C ASP A 4 20.21 -20.16 -11.86
N GLY A 5 21.28 -19.39 -11.59
CA GLY A 5 21.65 -18.99 -10.22
C GLY A 5 21.48 -17.50 -9.89
N ASP A 6 21.39 -16.62 -10.88
CA ASP A 6 21.45 -15.16 -10.66
C ASP A 6 20.05 -14.50 -10.63
N GLY A 7 19.14 -14.95 -11.50
CA GLY A 7 17.81 -14.35 -11.66
C GLY A 7 16.90 -14.47 -10.43
N ALA A 8 16.73 -15.69 -9.90
CA ALA A 8 15.86 -15.95 -8.74
C ALA A 8 16.39 -15.31 -7.46
N SER A 9 17.71 -15.37 -7.23
CA SER A 9 18.36 -14.68 -6.10
C SER A 9 18.15 -13.17 -6.16
N TYR A 10 18.30 -12.58 -7.35
CA TYR A 10 18.08 -11.16 -7.57
C TYR A 10 16.60 -10.77 -7.41
N ALA A 11 15.67 -11.58 -7.92
CA ALA A 11 14.23 -11.38 -7.72
C ALA A 11 13.86 -11.36 -6.23
N ARG A 12 14.35 -12.33 -5.45
CA ARG A 12 14.14 -12.38 -3.99
C ARG A 12 14.76 -11.18 -3.28
N ALA A 13 15.94 -10.71 -3.70
CA ALA A 13 16.55 -9.52 -3.14
C ALA A 13 15.72 -8.25 -3.39
N GLN A 14 15.16 -8.11 -4.60
CA GLN A 14 14.25 -7.01 -4.93
C GLN A 14 12.96 -7.06 -4.11
N LEU A 15 12.32 -8.23 -4.01
CA LEU A 15 11.12 -8.42 -3.18
C LEU A 15 11.40 -8.14 -1.70
N LYS A 16 12.56 -8.56 -1.18
CA LYS A 16 12.97 -8.27 0.20
C LYS A 16 13.09 -6.77 0.45
N GLU A 17 13.66 -6.01 -0.48
CA GLU A 17 13.74 -4.55 -0.35
C GLU A 17 12.34 -3.90 -0.46
N ALA A 18 11.46 -4.41 -1.32
CA ALA A 18 10.07 -3.96 -1.39
C ALA A 18 9.34 -4.16 -0.06
N LYS A 19 9.44 -5.34 0.55
CA LYS A 19 8.87 -5.65 1.86
C LYS A 19 9.39 -4.72 2.96
N ARG A 20 10.71 -4.53 3.02
CA ARG A 20 11.35 -3.63 4.00
C ARG A 20 10.84 -2.19 3.88
N ARG A 21 10.60 -1.71 2.65
CA ARG A 21 10.04 -0.37 2.41
C ARG A 21 8.58 -0.29 2.84
N LEU A 22 7.77 -1.29 2.47
CA LEU A 22 6.37 -1.35 2.86
C LEU A 22 6.20 -1.40 4.38
N GLU A 23 6.99 -2.22 5.07
CA GLU A 23 7.05 -2.25 6.54
C GLU A 23 7.38 -0.87 7.11
N SER A 24 8.41 -0.21 6.57
CA SER A 24 8.77 1.15 7.01
C SER A 24 7.67 2.19 6.74
N VAL A 25 6.88 2.04 5.66
CA VAL A 25 5.69 2.87 5.43
C VAL A 25 4.64 2.57 6.50
N HIS A 26 4.32 1.29 6.75
CA HIS A 26 3.37 0.88 7.78
C HIS A 26 3.79 1.37 9.17
N ASP A 27 5.07 1.29 9.55
CA ASP A 27 5.58 1.80 10.82
C ASP A 27 5.38 3.32 10.96
N ARG A 28 5.53 4.07 9.86
CA ARG A 28 5.27 5.52 9.83
C ARG A 28 3.79 5.88 9.87
N THR A 29 2.92 4.99 9.43
CA THR A 29 1.46 5.22 9.40
C THR A 29 0.72 4.54 10.56
N SER A 30 1.40 3.69 11.35
CA SER A 30 0.81 2.98 12.48
C SER A 30 1.00 3.71 13.81
N ASN A 31 -0.01 4.52 14.14
CA ASN A 31 -0.56 4.69 15.49
C ASN A 31 -2.07 4.82 15.30
N VAL A 32 -2.76 3.67 15.30
CA VAL A 32 -4.23 3.60 15.25
C VAL A 32 -4.69 3.12 16.62
N GLU A 33 -4.90 4.04 17.56
CA GLU A 33 -5.74 3.72 18.71
C GLU A 33 -7.19 3.73 18.25
N LYS A 34 -7.79 2.53 18.20
CA LYS A 34 -9.22 2.37 17.98
C LYS A 34 -9.92 2.75 19.28
N GLU A 35 -10.38 3.99 19.41
CA GLU A 35 -11.30 4.35 20.48
C GLU A 35 -12.73 3.95 20.09
N GLU A 36 -13.33 3.07 20.89
CA GLU A 36 -14.78 2.83 20.81
C GLU A 36 -15.52 4.08 21.26
N ILE A 37 -16.48 4.57 20.46
CA ILE A 37 -17.40 5.60 20.96
C ILE A 37 -18.34 4.91 21.92
N VAL A 38 -18.06 5.05 23.20
CA VAL A 38 -18.90 4.53 24.27
C VAL A 38 -19.87 5.63 24.72
N GLY A 39 -21.17 5.35 24.60
CA GLY A 39 -22.24 6.05 25.31
C GLY A 39 -22.66 5.29 26.56
N ALA A 40 -23.44 5.93 27.43
CA ALA A 40 -24.11 5.25 28.53
C ALA A 40 -25.60 5.60 28.51
N ILE A 41 -26.44 4.59 28.69
CA ILE A 41 -27.88 4.76 28.93
C ILE A 41 -28.08 4.90 30.45
N ASP A 42 -28.73 5.98 30.89
CA ASP A 42 -29.17 6.13 32.28
C ASP A 42 -30.42 5.27 32.50
N GLN A 43 -30.30 4.20 33.29
CA GLN A 43 -31.41 3.28 33.53
C GLN A 43 -32.62 3.90 34.26
N ARG A 44 -32.49 5.11 34.81
CA ARG A 44 -33.58 5.81 35.50
C ARG A 44 -34.47 6.59 34.53
N THR A 45 -33.89 7.11 33.45
CA THR A 45 -34.58 8.00 32.50
C THR A 45 -34.66 7.43 31.09
N ASP A 46 -33.92 6.36 30.79
CA ASP A 46 -33.75 5.76 29.47
C ASP A 46 -33.08 6.69 28.44
N ASP A 47 -32.34 7.70 28.93
CA ASP A 47 -31.65 8.66 28.09
C ASP A 47 -30.24 8.18 27.70
N LEU A 48 -29.90 8.35 26.42
CA LEU A 48 -28.55 8.13 25.93
C LEU A 48 -27.67 9.35 26.21
N VAL A 49 -26.56 9.12 26.90
CA VAL A 49 -25.57 10.15 27.25
C VAL A 49 -24.21 9.79 26.67
N VAL A 50 -23.48 10.80 26.17
CA VAL A 50 -22.19 10.62 25.49
C VAL A 50 -21.09 11.52 26.06
N GLY A 51 -19.83 11.07 25.94
CA GLY A 51 -18.67 11.87 26.33
C GLY A 51 -18.59 12.15 27.84
N ASN A 52 -18.18 13.36 28.22
CA ASN A 52 -17.93 13.71 29.62
C ASN A 52 -19.18 13.69 30.52
N GLN A 53 -20.37 13.78 29.93
CA GLN A 53 -21.66 13.74 30.64
C GLN A 53 -21.98 12.37 31.22
N ILE A 54 -21.34 11.29 30.74
CA ILE A 54 -21.49 9.94 31.30
C ILE A 54 -21.13 9.92 32.79
N LYS A 55 -20.20 10.79 33.22
CA LYS A 55 -19.77 10.90 34.62
C LYS A 55 -20.87 11.42 35.56
N GLU A 56 -21.92 12.03 35.01
CA GLU A 56 -23.05 12.59 35.77
C GLU A 56 -24.12 11.54 36.12
N ILE A 57 -24.14 10.40 35.42
CA ILE A 57 -24.98 9.25 35.77
C ILE A 57 -24.31 8.52 36.95
N PRO A 58 -25.00 8.17 38.05
CA PRO A 58 -24.39 7.32 39.08
C PRO A 58 -24.02 5.95 38.50
N GLU A 59 -22.92 5.37 38.96
CA GLU A 59 -22.31 4.18 38.34
C GLU A 59 -23.28 2.98 38.30
N GLU A 60 -24.10 2.82 39.33
CA GLU A 60 -25.11 1.77 39.43
C GLU A 60 -26.26 1.88 38.40
N TYR A 61 -26.39 3.02 37.72
CA TYR A 61 -27.41 3.24 36.68
C TYR A 61 -26.81 3.40 35.28
N ARG A 62 -25.50 3.22 35.10
CA ARG A 62 -24.84 3.30 33.78
C ARG A 62 -24.90 1.97 33.05
N ASN A 63 -25.59 1.93 31.91
CA ASN A 63 -25.43 0.84 30.96
C ASN A 63 -24.64 1.31 29.74
N TYR A 64 -23.39 0.85 29.59
CA TYR A 64 -22.53 1.25 28.48
C TYR A 64 -23.01 0.64 27.16
N VAL A 65 -23.07 1.47 26.12
CA VAL A 65 -23.43 1.07 24.76
C VAL A 65 -22.39 1.58 23.78
N VAL A 66 -22.01 0.73 22.83
CA VAL A 66 -21.13 1.11 21.74
C VAL A 66 -21.97 1.81 20.67
N LEU A 67 -21.71 3.10 20.45
CA LEU A 67 -22.47 3.93 19.52
C LEU A 67 -21.88 3.95 18.11
N GLY A 68 -20.61 3.59 17.99
CA GLY A 68 -19.90 3.55 16.72
C GLY A 68 -18.39 3.49 16.94
N LYS A 69 -17.66 3.42 15.83
CA LYS A 69 -16.20 3.56 15.83
C LYS A 69 -15.87 5.01 15.49
N ARG A 70 -15.08 5.68 16.32
CA ARG A 70 -14.49 6.98 15.95
C ARG A 70 -13.18 6.67 15.26
N GLU A 71 -13.05 7.11 14.02
CA GLU A 71 -11.75 7.20 13.37
C GLU A 71 -11.17 8.56 13.73
N THR A 72 -10.13 8.58 14.54
CA THR A 72 -9.33 9.79 14.78
C THR A 72 -8.00 9.58 14.05
N ARG A 73 -7.82 10.22 12.89
CA ARG A 73 -6.54 10.25 12.16
C ARG A 73 -5.66 11.37 12.74
N SER A 74 -4.48 11.02 13.22
CA SER A 74 -3.21 11.58 12.72
C SER A 74 -2.02 10.88 13.39
N VAL A 75 -1.40 9.93 12.70
CA VAL A 75 0.06 9.99 12.57
C VAL A 75 0.32 11.06 11.51
N ASP A 76 1.49 11.65 11.45
CA ASP A 76 1.88 12.72 10.51
C ASP A 76 1.92 12.24 9.03
N ILE A 77 0.82 11.63 8.57
CA ILE A 77 0.61 11.22 7.19
C ILE A 77 0.53 12.46 6.31
N GLU A 78 -0.08 13.55 6.80
CA GLU A 78 -0.18 14.81 6.06
C GLU A 78 1.22 15.44 5.82
N GLY A 79 2.11 15.45 6.81
CA GLY A 79 3.49 15.92 6.66
C GLY A 79 4.44 14.96 5.93
N HIS A 80 4.00 13.73 5.67
CA HIS A 80 4.81 12.68 5.03
C HIS A 80 4.16 12.04 3.79
N ILE A 81 3.01 12.56 3.32
CA ILE A 81 2.21 11.95 2.25
C ILE A 81 3.03 11.77 0.96
N GLN A 82 3.86 12.76 0.64
CA GLN A 82 4.81 12.72 -0.46
C GLN A 82 5.80 11.56 -0.34
N ASN A 83 6.36 11.36 0.85
CA ASN A 83 7.32 10.28 1.11
C ASN A 83 6.64 8.91 1.08
N ILE A 84 5.39 8.82 1.56
CA ILE A 84 4.58 7.59 1.48
C ILE A 84 4.35 7.21 0.03
N ILE A 85 3.89 8.15 -0.81
CA ILE A 85 3.67 7.91 -2.25
C ILE A 85 4.98 7.48 -2.93
N ILE A 86 6.09 8.15 -2.62
CA ILE A 86 7.41 7.80 -3.18
C ILE A 86 7.80 6.36 -2.80
N ASP A 87 7.72 6.00 -1.52
CA ASP A 87 8.11 4.67 -1.05
C ASP A 87 7.15 3.58 -1.56
N CYS A 88 5.85 3.86 -1.65
CA CYS A 88 4.86 2.97 -2.25
C CYS A 88 5.15 2.74 -3.74
N GLN A 89 5.45 3.79 -4.52
CA GLN A 89 5.83 3.63 -5.92
C GLN A 89 7.07 2.74 -6.07
N MET A 90 8.11 2.98 -5.27
CA MET A 90 9.32 2.16 -5.30
C MET A 90 9.04 0.71 -4.91
N THR A 91 8.13 0.49 -3.95
CA THR A 91 7.69 -0.84 -3.52
C THR A 91 6.97 -1.58 -4.64
N ILE A 92 6.04 -0.91 -5.32
CA ILE A 92 5.31 -1.44 -6.48
C ILE A 92 6.31 -1.81 -7.59
N GLU A 93 7.20 -0.89 -7.95
CA GLU A 93 8.18 -1.11 -9.02
C GLU A 93 9.13 -2.27 -8.72
N LEU A 94 9.65 -2.36 -7.49
CA LEU A 94 10.52 -3.47 -7.09
C LEU A 94 9.80 -4.82 -7.09
N SER A 95 8.53 -4.84 -6.69
CA SER A 95 7.70 -6.04 -6.71
C SER A 95 7.40 -6.52 -8.13
N VAL A 96 7.14 -5.60 -9.06
CA VAL A 96 6.94 -6.01 -10.47
C VAL A 96 8.26 -6.40 -11.13
N LYS A 97 9.35 -5.70 -10.83
CA LYS A 97 10.71 -6.07 -11.29
C LYS A 97 11.10 -7.48 -10.86
N SER A 98 10.79 -7.85 -9.62
CA SER A 98 11.13 -9.18 -9.12
C SER A 98 10.38 -10.28 -9.88
N MET A 99 9.10 -10.08 -10.21
CA MET A 99 8.34 -11.01 -11.05
C MET A 99 8.95 -11.17 -12.45
N PHE A 100 9.37 -10.07 -13.10
CA PHE A 100 10.06 -10.14 -14.40
C PHE A 100 11.35 -10.97 -14.29
N LYS A 101 12.13 -10.70 -13.25
CA LYS A 101 13.41 -11.39 -13.01
C LYS A 101 13.23 -12.87 -12.67
N ALA A 102 12.16 -13.24 -11.98
CA ALA A 102 11.84 -14.63 -11.65
C ALA A 102 11.72 -15.51 -12.90
N VAL A 103 11.20 -14.98 -14.01
CA VAL A 103 11.10 -15.69 -15.30
C VAL A 103 12.23 -15.36 -16.28
N GLY A 104 13.34 -14.80 -15.76
CA GLY A 104 14.52 -14.46 -16.55
C GLY A 104 14.27 -13.38 -17.61
N GLN A 105 13.35 -12.46 -17.34
CA GLN A 105 13.06 -11.32 -18.19
C GLN A 105 13.56 -10.02 -17.52
N ASP A 106 14.12 -9.12 -18.33
CA ASP A 106 14.48 -7.79 -17.84
C ASP A 106 13.26 -6.89 -17.79
N PHE A 107 13.18 -6.06 -16.77
CA PHE A 107 12.15 -5.04 -16.64
C PHE A 107 12.56 -3.79 -17.41
N ASP A 108 11.63 -3.22 -18.19
CA ASP A 108 11.85 -1.94 -18.86
C ASP A 108 11.91 -0.79 -17.85
N TYR A 109 12.55 0.32 -18.23
CA TYR A 109 12.32 1.56 -17.47
C TYR A 109 10.83 1.87 -17.41
N SER A 110 10.38 2.43 -16.29
CA SER A 110 8.97 2.58 -15.93
C SER A 110 8.15 3.36 -16.99
N HIS A 111 8.72 4.42 -17.59
CA HIS A 111 8.12 5.12 -18.74
C HIS A 111 8.04 4.31 -20.05
N ALA A 112 8.80 3.22 -20.17
CA ALA A 112 8.87 2.36 -21.35
C ALA A 112 8.10 1.04 -21.19
N ILE A 113 7.54 0.77 -20.00
CA ILE A 113 6.62 -0.34 -19.79
C ILE A 113 5.40 -0.10 -20.67
N GLY A 114 4.96 -1.12 -21.39
CA GLY A 114 3.75 -1.05 -22.19
C GLY A 114 3.61 -2.28 -23.07
N PHE A 115 2.40 -2.53 -23.57
CA PHE A 115 2.13 -3.69 -24.43
C PHE A 115 2.89 -3.67 -25.76
N GLY A 116 3.49 -2.54 -26.15
CA GLY A 116 4.40 -2.45 -27.30
C GLY A 116 5.86 -2.77 -26.96
N SER A 117 6.22 -2.87 -25.68
CA SER A 117 7.58 -3.19 -25.28
C SER A 117 7.89 -4.68 -25.44
N HIS A 118 9.05 -4.96 -26.04
CA HIS A 118 9.56 -6.32 -26.20
C HIS A 118 9.68 -7.07 -24.87
N ASN A 119 10.11 -6.38 -23.81
CA ASN A 119 10.32 -7.03 -22.51
C ASN A 119 9.00 -7.28 -21.79
N THR A 120 8.02 -6.37 -21.86
CA THR A 120 6.69 -6.58 -21.28
C THR A 120 5.94 -7.72 -21.99
N GLN A 121 6.02 -7.79 -23.33
CA GLN A 121 5.47 -8.92 -24.08
C GLN A 121 6.21 -10.22 -23.76
N GLY A 122 7.54 -10.17 -23.68
CA GLY A 122 8.39 -11.29 -23.31
C GLY A 122 8.02 -11.85 -21.93
N PHE A 123 7.81 -10.98 -20.94
CA PHE A 123 7.33 -11.35 -19.63
C PHE A 123 5.96 -12.01 -19.69
N ASN A 124 4.98 -11.37 -20.35
CA ASN A 124 3.62 -11.89 -20.45
C ASN A 124 3.56 -13.30 -21.08
N ASN A 125 4.45 -13.60 -22.02
CA ASN A 125 4.55 -14.91 -22.66
C ASN A 125 5.24 -15.98 -21.78
N ARG A 126 5.99 -15.57 -20.75
CA ARG A 126 6.72 -16.47 -19.85
C ARG A 126 6.01 -16.72 -18.52
N ILE A 127 4.97 -15.95 -18.20
CA ILE A 127 4.10 -16.25 -17.06
C ILE A 127 3.51 -17.65 -17.25
N PRO A 128 3.55 -18.54 -16.24
CA PRO A 128 2.89 -19.84 -16.30
C PRO A 128 1.37 -19.71 -16.49
N ASN A 129 0.75 -20.56 -17.31
CA ASN A 129 -0.69 -20.47 -17.59
C ASN A 129 -1.52 -20.88 -16.38
N GLU A 130 -0.96 -21.73 -15.54
CA GLU A 130 -1.58 -22.35 -14.37
C GLU A 130 -1.42 -21.51 -13.10
N PHE A 131 -0.64 -20.42 -13.15
CA PHE A 131 -0.51 -19.51 -12.02
C PHE A 131 -1.88 -18.86 -11.68
N PRO A 132 -2.45 -19.08 -10.48
CA PRO A 132 -3.84 -18.68 -10.19
C PRO A 132 -4.13 -17.18 -10.31
N ARG A 133 -3.15 -16.34 -9.98
CA ARG A 133 -3.28 -14.87 -9.99
C ARG A 133 -2.73 -14.24 -11.27
N ARG A 134 -2.65 -14.99 -12.38
CA ARG A 134 -2.09 -14.52 -13.66
C ARG A 134 -2.69 -13.21 -14.15
N GLU A 135 -4.01 -13.04 -14.08
CA GLU A 135 -4.68 -11.83 -14.56
C GLU A 135 -4.30 -10.58 -13.74
N GLU A 136 -3.99 -10.77 -12.46
CA GLU A 136 -3.60 -9.70 -11.53
C GLU A 136 -2.23 -9.10 -11.86
N ILE A 137 -1.37 -9.85 -12.55
CA ILE A 137 -0.06 -9.37 -13.02
C ILE A 137 -0.23 -8.19 -13.98
N VAL A 138 -1.26 -8.22 -14.84
CA VAL A 138 -1.57 -7.11 -15.74
C VAL A 138 -1.88 -5.85 -14.93
N ARG A 139 -2.66 -5.99 -13.87
CA ARG A 139 -2.96 -4.87 -12.95
C ARG A 139 -1.68 -4.35 -12.30
N ALA A 140 -0.80 -5.20 -11.81
CA ALA A 140 0.45 -4.77 -11.18
C ALA A 140 1.36 -3.98 -12.14
N ILE A 141 1.46 -4.41 -13.41
CA ILE A 141 2.17 -3.68 -14.47
C ILE A 141 1.58 -2.26 -14.64
N PHE A 142 0.25 -2.15 -14.72
CA PHE A 142 -0.43 -0.86 -14.83
C PHE A 142 -0.26 0.02 -13.60
N LEU A 143 -0.30 -0.56 -12.39
CA LEU A 143 -0.05 0.19 -11.15
C LEU A 143 1.34 0.81 -11.13
N THR A 144 2.33 0.15 -11.72
CA THR A 144 3.68 0.70 -11.83
C THR A 144 3.71 1.98 -12.67
N GLN A 145 3.00 2.00 -13.81
CA GLN A 145 2.87 3.19 -14.66
C GLN A 145 2.04 4.30 -13.99
N LEU A 146 0.95 3.90 -13.33
CA LEU A 146 0.07 4.82 -12.63
C LEU A 146 0.85 5.58 -11.56
N TRP A 147 1.46 4.85 -10.63
CA TRP A 147 2.15 5.44 -9.49
C TRP A 147 3.46 6.14 -9.86
N GLU A 148 4.07 5.82 -10.99
CA GLU A 148 5.20 6.60 -11.52
C GLU A 148 4.81 8.07 -11.75
N LYS A 149 3.60 8.34 -12.27
CA LYS A 149 3.14 9.73 -12.49
C LYS A 149 2.99 10.50 -11.18
N PHE A 150 2.46 9.83 -10.16
CA PHE A 150 2.32 10.41 -8.83
C PHE A 150 3.68 10.56 -8.15
N TYR A 151 4.63 9.66 -8.40
CA TYR A 151 6.02 9.80 -7.93
C TYR A 151 6.72 11.03 -8.53
N GLU A 152 6.58 11.29 -9.84
CA GLU A 152 7.15 12.49 -10.48
C GLU A 152 6.59 13.77 -9.83
N LEU A 153 5.27 13.82 -9.63
CA LEU A 153 4.60 14.93 -8.97
C LEU A 153 4.97 15.07 -7.50
N ALA A 154 5.07 13.95 -6.78
CA ALA A 154 5.52 13.93 -5.40
C ALA A 154 6.95 14.46 -5.31
N LYS A 155 7.87 13.97 -6.15
CA LYS A 155 9.28 14.33 -6.03
C LYS A 155 9.60 15.75 -6.52
N TYR A 156 8.94 16.22 -7.57
CA TYR A 156 9.30 17.48 -8.24
C TYR A 156 8.14 18.49 -8.30
N GLY A 157 6.88 18.04 -8.31
CA GLY A 157 5.71 18.90 -8.48
C GLY A 157 5.50 19.90 -7.35
N ALA A 158 5.57 19.48 -6.08
CA ALA A 158 5.45 20.40 -4.93
C ALA A 158 6.55 21.50 -4.94
N PRO A 159 7.84 21.16 -5.12
CA PRO A 159 8.90 22.15 -5.30
C PRO A 159 8.67 23.09 -6.50
N GLU A 160 8.28 22.56 -7.65
CA GLU A 160 8.09 23.35 -8.89
C GLU A 160 6.89 24.30 -8.82
N LEU A 161 5.82 23.88 -8.13
CA LEU A 161 4.60 24.66 -7.96
C LEU A 161 4.64 25.56 -6.72
N ASN A 162 5.71 25.50 -5.92
CA ASN A 162 5.82 26.18 -4.63
C ASN A 162 4.57 25.97 -3.75
N ALA A 163 4.13 24.70 -3.67
CA ALA A 163 2.95 24.27 -2.95
C ALA A 163 3.32 23.22 -1.90
N GLU A 164 2.59 23.21 -0.80
CA GLU A 164 2.72 22.15 0.21
C GLU A 164 2.24 20.81 -0.37
N PRO A 165 2.86 19.68 -0.01
CA PRO A 165 2.45 18.37 -0.52
C PRO A 165 0.98 18.02 -0.26
N SER A 166 0.43 18.49 0.87
CA SER A 166 -0.98 18.32 1.24
C SER A 166 -1.98 19.06 0.33
N VAL A 167 -1.50 19.96 -0.54
CA VAL A 167 -2.32 20.60 -1.58
C VAL A 167 -2.46 19.69 -2.81
N ILE A 168 -1.50 18.79 -3.02
CA ILE A 168 -1.42 17.91 -4.19
C ILE A 168 -2.01 16.54 -3.88
N PHE A 169 -1.78 16.03 -2.68
CA PHE A 169 -2.22 14.71 -2.25
C PHE A 169 -2.96 14.78 -0.93
N ASP A 170 -4.03 14.01 -0.83
CA ASP A 170 -4.73 13.81 0.42
C ASP A 170 -4.34 12.48 1.07
N ILE A 171 -4.92 12.21 2.24
CA ILE A 171 -4.62 11.00 2.99
C ILE A 171 -5.15 9.75 2.28
N ASP A 172 -6.24 9.87 1.52
CA ASP A 172 -6.86 8.75 0.82
C ASP A 172 -6.00 8.33 -0.38
N ASP A 173 -5.28 9.27 -1.03
CA ASP A 173 -4.23 8.98 -2.00
C ASP A 173 -3.12 8.12 -1.38
N GLY A 174 -2.67 8.46 -0.17
CA GLY A 174 -1.65 7.71 0.57
C GLY A 174 -2.10 6.31 0.94
N GLU A 175 -3.33 6.17 1.42
CA GLU A 175 -3.92 4.86 1.69
C GLU A 175 -4.07 4.01 0.44
N ARG A 176 -4.46 4.65 -0.68
CA ARG A 176 -4.56 3.95 -1.95
C ARG A 176 -3.19 3.45 -2.42
N ALA A 177 -2.14 4.27 -2.28
CA ALA A 177 -0.77 3.90 -2.61
C ALA A 177 -0.29 2.71 -1.76
N MET A 178 -0.59 2.73 -0.45
CA MET A 178 -0.26 1.62 0.45
C MET A 178 -0.99 0.34 0.03
N ASN A 179 -2.30 0.40 -0.21
CA ASN A 179 -3.09 -0.77 -0.60
C ASN A 179 -2.61 -1.39 -1.92
N ASP A 180 -2.30 -0.57 -2.93
CA ASP A 180 -1.78 -1.05 -4.20
C ASP A 180 -0.33 -1.59 -4.06
N ALA A 181 0.49 -1.02 -3.17
CA ALA A 181 1.82 -1.53 -2.84
C ALA A 181 1.77 -2.90 -2.12
N THR A 182 0.90 -3.05 -1.12
CA THR A 182 0.64 -4.32 -0.44
C THR A 182 0.21 -5.40 -1.44
N PHE A 183 -0.77 -5.07 -2.29
CA PHE A 183 -1.22 -5.97 -3.35
C PHE A 183 -0.06 -6.44 -4.26
N CYS A 184 0.83 -5.53 -4.68
CA CYS A 184 1.95 -5.90 -5.55
C CYS A 184 2.99 -6.77 -4.85
N VAL A 185 3.27 -6.53 -3.56
CA VAL A 185 4.18 -7.35 -2.75
C VAL A 185 3.64 -8.76 -2.60
N GLU A 186 2.37 -8.91 -2.21
CA GLU A 186 1.73 -10.22 -2.05
C GLU A 186 1.69 -10.99 -3.38
N LEU A 187 1.33 -10.31 -4.48
CA LEU A 187 1.33 -10.94 -5.80
C LEU A 187 2.72 -11.40 -6.23
N ALA A 188 3.74 -10.59 -5.98
CA ALA A 188 5.13 -10.93 -6.33
C ALA A 188 5.68 -12.07 -5.48
N GLU A 189 5.30 -12.15 -4.21
CA GLU A 189 5.61 -13.27 -3.33
C GLU A 189 4.99 -14.57 -3.87
N ASP A 190 3.67 -14.60 -4.05
CA ASP A 190 2.96 -15.76 -4.59
C ASP A 190 3.53 -16.21 -5.93
N PHE A 191 3.88 -15.25 -6.80
CA PHE A 191 4.43 -15.55 -8.12
C PHE A 191 5.84 -16.15 -8.06
N ILE A 192 6.72 -15.60 -7.21
CA ILE A 192 8.08 -16.12 -7.06
C ILE A 192 8.05 -17.52 -6.43
N GLU A 193 7.23 -17.73 -5.40
CA GLU A 193 7.04 -19.05 -4.81
C GLU A 193 6.55 -20.06 -5.85
N TYR A 194 5.57 -19.67 -6.68
CA TYR A 194 5.04 -20.54 -7.72
C TYR A 194 6.06 -20.90 -8.80
N VAL A 195 6.93 -19.97 -9.20
CA VAL A 195 7.93 -20.21 -10.25
C VAL A 195 9.15 -20.99 -9.71
N ASP A 196 9.39 -20.93 -8.41
CA ASP A 196 10.48 -21.65 -7.73
C ASP A 196 10.13 -23.12 -7.42
N ASP A 197 8.84 -23.50 -7.39
CA ASP A 197 8.31 -24.86 -7.18
C ASP A 197 8.37 -25.74 -8.46
#